data_AF-A0A958IUQ0-F1
#
_entry.id   AF-A0A958IUQ0-F1
#
_cell.length_a   1.000
_cell.length_b   1.000
_cell.length_c   1.000
_cell.angle_alpha   90.00
_cell.angle_beta   90.00
_cell.angle_gamma   90.00
#
_symmetry.space_group_name_H-M   'P 1'
#
loop_
_entity.id
_entity.type
_entity.pdbx_description
1 polymer ?
#
loop_
_entity_poly.entity_id
_entity_poly.type
_entity_poly.pdbx_seq_one_letter_code
_entity_poly.pdbx_strand_id
1 'polypeptide(L)' 'MKFHPGHFVALFGGACAGSEAAFQLANRGIYVAVFDQQALPYGKIEDGLPKWHVKLRDKEEAKIDQKL' A
#
# COMPACT_ATOMS: atom_id res chain seq x y z
N MET A 1 21.72 5.18 15.11
CA MET A 1 20.59 5.67 14.29
C MET A 1 20.37 7.13 14.65
N LYS A 2 20.66 8.09 13.75
CA LYS A 2 20.35 9.50 14.01
C LYS A 2 18.86 9.69 13.75
N PHE A 3 18.06 9.79 14.81
CA PHE A 3 16.66 10.18 14.68
C PHE A 3 16.64 11.66 14.30
N HIS A 4 16.32 11.95 13.04
CA HIS A 4 15.86 13.30 12.69
C HIS A 4 14.48 13.50 13.35
N PRO A 5 14.12 14.73 13.79
CA PRO A 5 12.74 15.02 14.13
C PRO A 5 11.90 14.83 12.86
N GLY A 6 11.39 13.62 12.69
CA GLY A 6 10.66 13.16 11.52
C GLY A 6 9.24 12.84 11.94
N HIS A 7 8.28 13.23 11.11
CA HIS A 7 6.91 12.78 11.28
C HIS A 7 6.85 11.27 11.00
N PHE A 8 6.12 10.55 11.85
CA PHE A 8 5.77 9.15 11.65
C PHE A 8 4.29 9.10 11.32
N VAL A 9 3.93 8.36 10.27
CA VAL A 9 2.55 8.18 9.83
C VAL A 9 2.21 6.69 9.87
N ALA A 10 1.13 6.35 10.58
CA ALA A 10 0.52 5.04 10.50
C ALA A 10 -0.64 5.10 9.48
N LEU A 11 -0.60 4.22 8.47
CA LEU A 11 -1.67 4.06 7.50
C LEU A 11 -2.37 2.72 7.73
N PHE A 12 -3.71 2.73 7.71
CA PHE A 12 -4.53 1.53 7.87
C PHE A 12 -5.23 1.21 6.54
N GLY A 13 -4.92 0.04 5.98
CA GLY A 13 -5.26 -0.40 4.63
C GLY A 13 -4.13 -0.11 3.64
N GLY A 14 -3.63 -1.15 2.98
CA GLY A 14 -2.48 -1.08 2.06
C GLY A 14 -2.83 -1.08 0.57
N ALA A 15 -4.11 -1.19 0.22
CA ALA A 15 -4.59 -1.26 -1.17
C ALA A 15 -4.34 0.04 -1.97
N CYS A 16 -5.10 0.29 -3.03
CA CYS A 16 -4.83 1.38 -3.98
C CYS A 16 -4.56 2.75 -3.33
N ALA A 17 -5.39 3.17 -2.36
CA ALA A 17 -5.21 4.45 -1.68
C ALA A 17 -4.07 4.44 -0.65
N GLY A 18 -3.95 3.34 0.11
CA GLY A 18 -2.93 3.18 1.15
C GLY A 18 -1.52 3.16 0.59
N SER A 19 -1.29 2.32 -0.43
CA SER A 19 -0.02 2.25 -1.15
C SER A 19 0.38 3.57 -1.80
N GLU A 20 -0.56 4.31 -2.40
CA GLU A 20 -0.27 5.63 -2.96
C GLU A 20 0.12 6.63 -1.88
N ALA A 21 -0.64 6.70 -0.78
CA ALA A 21 -0.31 7.59 0.32
C ALA A 21 1.06 7.25 0.92
N ALA A 22 1.36 5.96 1.12
CA ALA A 22 2.63 5.49 1.63
C ALA A 22 3.79 5.92 0.72
N PHE A 23 3.68 5.66 -0.58
CA PHE A 23 4.69 6.05 -1.57
C PHE A 23 4.95 7.55 -1.59
N GLN A 24 3.87 8.35 -1.62
CA GLN A 24 3.97 9.81 -1.64
C GLN A 24 4.63 10.36 -0.36
N LEU A 25 4.26 9.86 0.81
CA LEU A 25 4.83 10.28 2.09
C LEU A 25 6.30 9.84 2.22
N ALA A 26 6.60 8.59 1.88
CA ALA A 26 7.95 8.04 1.93
C ALA A 26 8.91 8.82 1.00
N ASN A 27 8.48 9.18 -0.21
CA ASN A 27 9.26 10.00 -1.14
C ASN A 27 9.56 11.42 -0.62
N ARG A 28 8.83 11.88 0.40
CA ARG A 28 9.07 13.17 1.08
C ARG A 28 9.90 13.02 2.35
N GLY A 29 10.45 11.83 2.62
CA GLY A 29 11.28 11.55 3.79
C GLY A 29 10.48 11.32 5.09
N ILE A 30 9.18 11.08 4.99
CA ILE A 30 8.31 10.78 6.14
C ILE A 30 8.36 9.27 6.40
N TYR A 31 8.52 8.86 7.66
CA TYR A 31 8.49 7.45 8.02
C TYR A 31 7.04 6.96 8.02
N VAL A 32 6.75 5.91 7.25
CA VAL A 32 5.41 5.36 7.12
C VAL A 32 5.39 3.90 7.53
N ALA A 33 4.41 3.51 8.34
CA ALA A 33 4.07 2.13 8.61
C ALA A 33 2.67 1.86 8.06
N VAL A 34 2.55 0.86 7.17
CA VAL A 34 1.27 0.43 6.60
C VAL A 34 0.81 -0.83 7.32
N PHE A 35 -0.42 -0.81 7.83
CA PHE A 35 -1.05 -1.93 8.48
C PHE A 35 -2.24 -2.37 7.64
N ASP A 36 -2.29 -3.65 7.28
CA ASP A 36 -3.46 -4.25 6.65
C ASP A 36 -4.02 -5.36 7.53
N GLN A 37 -5.33 -5.57 7.45
CA GLN A 37 -5.99 -6.66 8.17
C GLN A 37 -5.74 -8.00 7.46
N GLN A 38 -5.59 -7.98 6.14
CA GLN A 38 -5.36 -9.16 5.32
C GLN A 38 -3.86 -9.50 5.26
N ALA A 39 -3.55 -10.74 4.88
CA ALA A 39 -2.17 -11.18 4.70
C ALA A 39 -1.44 -10.44 3.56
N LEU A 40 -2.19 -9.99 2.55
CA LEU A 40 -1.69 -9.23 1.41
C LEU A 40 -2.42 -7.88 1.33
N PRO A 41 -1.73 -6.77 0.96
CA PRO A 41 -2.27 -5.42 1.02
C PRO A 41 -3.14 -5.08 -0.21
N TYR A 42 -3.90 -6.02 -0.76
CA TYR A 42 -4.62 -5.82 -2.04
C TYR A 42 -6.05 -5.34 -1.88
N GLY A 43 -6.61 -5.42 -0.67
CA GLY A 43 -7.97 -4.96 -0.34
C GLY A 43 -9.01 -5.41 -1.36
N LYS A 44 -9.72 -4.45 -1.98
CA LYS A 44 -10.82 -4.74 -2.92
C LYS A 44 -10.41 -5.43 -4.22
N ILE A 45 -9.12 -5.47 -4.54
CA ILE A 45 -8.63 -6.28 -5.67
C ILE A 45 -8.70 -7.77 -5.33
N GLU A 46 -8.46 -8.16 -4.08
CA GLU A 46 -8.50 -9.55 -3.66
C GLU A 46 -9.93 -10.06 -3.47
N ASP A 47 -10.74 -9.33 -2.68
CA ASP A 47 -12.07 -9.77 -2.21
C ASP A 47 -13.23 -9.24 -3.07
N GLY A 48 -13.04 -8.15 -3.80
CA GLY A 48 -14.09 -7.44 -4.55
C GLY A 48 -14.02 -7.66 -6.06
N LEU A 49 -12.81 -7.77 -6.63
CA LEU A 49 -12.65 -7.95 -8.08
C LEU A 49 -12.82 -9.43 -8.46
N PRO A 50 -13.72 -9.78 -9.42
CA PRO A 50 -13.99 -11.17 -9.71
C PRO A 50 -12.75 -11.93 -10.21
N LYS A 51 -12.61 -13.19 -9.73
CA LYS A 51 -11.41 -14.02 -9.96
C LYS A 51 -11.11 -14.30 -11.43
N TRP A 52 -12.09 -14.24 -12.32
CA TRP A 52 -11.90 -14.45 -13.76
C TRP A 52 -11.28 -13.25 -14.48
N HIS A 53 -11.25 -12.06 -13.86
CA HIS A 53 -10.53 -10.89 -14.39
C HIS A 53 -9.03 -10.94 -14.05
N VAL A 54 -8.38 -12.08 -14.26
CA VAL A 54 -6.99 -12.37 -13.84
C VAL A 54 -6.03 -11.26 -14.27
N LYS A 55 -6.03 -10.89 -15.57
CA LYS A 55 -5.14 -9.83 -16.08
C LYS A 55 -5.34 -8.46 -15.42
N LEU A 56 -6.56 -8.14 -14.99
CA LEU A 56 -6.82 -6.88 -14.30
C LEU A 56 -6.37 -6.97 -12.84
N ARG A 57 -6.60 -8.11 -12.19
CA ARG A 57 -6.10 -8.38 -10.82
C ARG A 57 -4.57 -8.27 -10.79
N ASP A 58 -3.88 -9.03 -11.63
CA ASP A 58 -2.41 -9.02 -11.72
C ASP A 58 -1.87 -7.60 -11.95
N LYS A 59 -2.52 -6.83 -12.83
CA LYS A 59 -2.14 -5.44 -13.13
C LYS A 59 -2.30 -4.53 -11.92
N GLU A 60 -3.40 -4.63 -11.19
CA GLU A 60 -3.63 -3.74 -10.04
C GLU A 60 -2.82 -4.16 -8.81
N GLU A 61 -2.63 -5.46 -8.58
CA GLU A 61 -1.72 -6.01 -7.55
C GLU A 61 -0.28 -5.53 -7.82
N ALA A 62 0.22 -5.67 -9.05
CA ALA A 62 1.56 -5.22 -9.41
C ALA A 62 1.79 -3.70 -9.23
N LYS A 63 0.75 -2.86 -9.36
CA LYS A 63 0.86 -1.42 -9.07
C LYS A 63 0.99 -1.12 -7.57
N ILE A 64 0.40 -1.96 -6.72
CA ILE A 64 0.53 -1.86 -5.27
C ILE A 64 1.93 -2.31 -4.86
N ASP A 65 2.41 -3.43 -5.42
CA ASP A 65 3.76 -3.97 -5.15
C ASP A 65 4.89 -3.03 -5.56
N GLN A 66 4.68 -2.19 -6.57
CA GLN A 66 5.67 -1.18 -6.97
C GLN A 66 5.84 -0.03 -5.96
N LYS A 67 4.91 0.09 -4.99
CA LYS A 67 4.83 1.23 -4.06
C LYS A 67 5.17 0.87 -2.61
N LEU A 68 4.97 -0.39 -2.23
CA LEU A 68 5.19 -0.92 -0.89
C LEU A 68 6.39 -1.86 -0.88
#